data_AF-A0A967WUM2-F1
#
_entry.id   AF-A0A967WUM2-F1
#
_cell.length_a   1.000
_cell.length_b   1.000
_cell.length_c   1.000
_cell.angle_alpha   90.00
_cell.angle_beta   90.00
_cell.angle_gamma   90.00
#
_symmetry.space_group_name_H-M   'P 1'
#
loop_
_entity.id
_entity.type
_entity.pdbx_description
1 polymer ?
#
loop_
_entity_poly.entity_id
_entity_poly.type
_entity_poly.pdbx_seq_one_letter_code
_entity_poly.pdbx_strand_id
1 'polypeptide(L)'
;NNEELWLIHVGRVLVHVLDPEGAHHVLRLGLDLAAGERPVVAVPAGHWQAAEIPEGTPFAFGANVCAPPFYWEEFSIARREGLLREYPNHADVI
;
A
#
# COMPACT_ATOMS: atom_id res chain seq x y z
N ASN A 1 -8.20 -9.33 1.61
CA ASN A 1 -8.21 -10.68 2.24
C ASN A 1 -6.98 -11.53 1.95
N ASN A 2 -6.13 -11.19 0.98
CA ASN A 2 -4.89 -11.94 0.69
C ASN A 2 -3.65 -11.04 0.84
N GLU A 3 -2.48 -11.67 0.96
CA GLU A 3 -1.19 -10.98 0.84
C GLU A 3 -0.99 -10.51 -0.61
N GLU A 4 -0.50 -9.29 -0.76
CA GLU A 4 -0.19 -8.69 -2.06
C GLU A 4 1.25 -8.22 -2.09
N LEU A 5 2.02 -8.74 -3.05
CA LEU A 5 3.36 -8.27 -3.34
C LEU A 5 3.30 -7.14 -4.35
N TRP A 6 3.94 -6.03 -4.02
CA TRP A 6 4.15 -4.89 -4.90
C TRP A 6 5.57 -4.95 -5.45
N LEU A 7 5.72 -4.85 -6.77
CA LEU A 7 7.00 -4.86 -7.46
C LEU A 7 7.13 -3.60 -8.30
N ILE A 8 8.30 -2.96 -8.26
CA ILE A 8 8.58 -1.78 -9.07
C ILE A 8 9.46 -2.13 -10.27
N HIS A 9 9.13 -1.57 -11.43
CA HIS A 9 9.98 -1.60 -12.62
C HIS A 9 10.65 -0.26 -12.85
N VAL A 10 9.93 0.84 -12.62
CA VAL A 10 10.44 2.21 -12.74
C VAL A 10 9.65 3.16 -11.84
N GLY A 11 10.31 4.23 -11.39
CA GLY A 11 9.71 5.22 -10.50
C GLY A 11 9.76 4.81 -9.03
N ARG A 12 8.92 5.47 -8.24
CA ARG A 12 8.88 5.34 -6.78
C ARG A 12 7.42 5.42 -6.33
N VAL A 13 7.05 4.64 -5.32
CA VAL A 13 5.72 4.63 -4.72
C VAL A 13 5.86 4.58 -3.20
N LEU A 14 5.08 5.38 -2.50
CA LEU A 14 4.83 5.19 -1.08
C LEU A 14 3.57 4.33 -0.94
N VAL A 15 3.71 3.14 -0.38
CA VAL A 15 2.56 2.26 -0.09
C VAL A 15 2.19 2.48 1.37
N HIS A 16 1.07 3.16 1.59
CA HIS A 16 0.49 3.41 2.90
C HIS A 16 -0.24 2.16 3.34
N VAL A 17 0.00 1.71 4.57
CA VAL A 17 -0.60 0.50 5.11
C VAL A 17 -1.19 0.82 6.48
N LEU A 18 -2.46 0.49 6.68
CA LEU A 18 -3.11 0.48 8.00
C LEU A 18 -3.32 -0.96 8.42
N ASP A 19 -2.78 -1.33 9.58
CA ASP A 19 -3.00 -2.64 10.17
C ASP A 19 -4.32 -2.71 10.96
N PRO A 20 -4.85 -3.91 11.23
CA PRO A 20 -6.09 -4.09 12.00
C PRO A 20 -6.05 -3.53 13.42
N GLU A 21 -4.85 -3.38 14.00
CA GLU A 21 -4.62 -2.82 15.34
C GLU A 21 -4.62 -1.28 15.33
N GLY A 22 -4.66 -0.65 14.16
CA GLY A 22 -4.74 0.78 13.95
C GLY A 22 -3.40 1.49 13.79
N ALA A 23 -2.30 0.78 13.57
CA ALA A 23 -1.02 1.40 13.23
C ALA A 23 -0.93 1.72 11.74
N HIS A 24 -0.36 2.89 11.44
CA HIS A 24 -0.03 3.31 10.08
C HIS A 24 1.48 3.14 9.84
N HIS A 25 1.83 2.56 8.70
CA HIS A 25 3.21 2.55 8.22
C HIS A 25 3.27 2.78 6.72
N VAL A 26 4.45 3.20 6.25
CA VAL A 26 4.70 3.49 4.84
C VAL A 26 5.84 2.61 4.34
N LEU A 27 5.54 1.76 3.36
CA LEU A 27 6.53 0.98 2.64
C LEU A 27 7.03 1.80 1.45
N ARG A 28 8.36 1.93 1.31
CA ARG A 28 8.99 2.72 0.24
C ARG A 28 9.35 1.79 -0.92
N LEU A 29 8.50 1.75 -1.93
CA LEU A 29 8.68 0.92 -3.10
C LEU A 29 9.49 1.69 -4.16
N GLY A 30 10.68 1.19 -4.51
CA GLY A 30 11.63 1.89 -5.37
C GLY A 30 12.95 1.15 -5.53
N LEU A 31 13.91 1.76 -6.22
CA LEU A 31 15.19 1.13 -6.56
C LEU A 31 16.38 1.70 -5.76
N ASP A 32 16.19 2.77 -4.98
CA ASP A 32 17.25 3.32 -4.13
C ASP A 32 17.32 2.61 -2.77
N LEU A 33 18.05 1.50 -2.74
CA LEU A 33 18.23 0.69 -1.53
C LEU A 33 18.89 1.47 -0.38
N ALA A 34 19.78 2.41 -0.71
CA ALA A 34 20.50 3.22 0.27
C ALA A 34 19.57 4.24 0.94
N ALA A 35 18.56 4.73 0.22
CA ALA A 35 17.48 5.55 0.75
C ALA A 35 16.38 4.75 1.49
N GLY A 36 16.57 3.44 1.68
CA GLY A 36 15.62 2.57 2.36
C GLY A 36 14.48 2.06 1.47
N GLU A 37 14.55 2.28 0.16
CA GLU A 37 13.56 1.75 -0.77
C GLU A 37 13.77 0.26 -1.00
N ARG A 38 12.71 -0.44 -1.39
CA ARG A 38 12.75 -1.86 -1.73
C ARG A 38 12.10 -2.08 -3.10
N PRO A 39 12.71 -2.87 -4.01
CA PRO A 39 12.11 -3.16 -5.30
C PRO A 39 10.85 -4.02 -5.20
N VAL A 40 10.71 -4.73 -4.09
CA VAL A 40 9.56 -5.57 -3.75
C VAL A 40 9.17 -5.32 -2.31
N VAL A 41 7.89 -5.11 -2.04
CA VAL A 41 7.32 -5.05 -0.69
C VAL A 41 6.07 -5.92 -0.61
N ALA A 42 5.72 -6.38 0.60
CA ALA A 42 4.52 -7.17 0.85
C ALA A 42 3.56 -6.37 1.73
N VAL A 43 2.29 -6.34 1.35
CA VAL A 43 1.19 -5.90 2.23
C VAL A 43 0.48 -7.15 2.74
N PRO A 44 0.47 -7.39 4.06
CA PRO A 44 -0.18 -8.57 4.61
C PRO A 44 -1.70 -8.56 4.41
N ALA A 45 -2.30 -9.75 4.40
CA ALA A 45 -3.75 -9.90 4.38
C ALA A 45 -4.43 -9.12 5.54
N GLY A 46 -5.62 -8.60 5.27
CA GLY A 46 -6.42 -7.88 6.27
C GLY A 46 -6.02 -6.43 6.54
N HIS A 47 -4.96 -5.94 5.90
CA HIS A 47 -4.54 -4.54 6.01
C HIS A 47 -5.21 -3.68 4.93
N TRP A 48 -5.48 -2.43 5.24
CA TRP A 48 -5.81 -1.43 4.21
C TRP A 48 -4.53 -0.93 3.57
N GLN A 49 -4.59 -0.66 2.27
CA GLN A 49 -3.46 -0.14 1.51
C GLN A 49 -3.87 0.96 0.53
N ALA A 50 -2.97 1.92 0.32
CA ALA A 50 -3.07 2.96 -0.69
C ALA A 50 -1.69 3.26 -1.27
N ALA A 51 -1.64 3.69 -2.54
CA ALA A 51 -0.40 4.04 -3.22
C ALA A 51 -0.36 5.55 -3.50
N GLU A 52 0.75 6.18 -3.14
CA GLU A 52 1.04 7.59 -3.41
C GLU A 52 2.30 7.70 -4.27
N ILE A 53 2.28 8.59 -5.27
CA ILE A 53 3.47 8.97 -6.02
C ILE A 53 4.14 10.12 -5.27
N PRO A 54 5.34 9.92 -4.68
CA PRO A 54 5.97 10.96 -3.89
C PRO A 54 6.40 12.15 -4.75
N GLU A 55 6.48 13.33 -4.12
CA GLU A 55 6.89 14.56 -4.79
C GLU A 55 8.17 14.39 -5.60
N GLY A 56 8.21 15.02 -6.78
CA GLY A 56 9.34 14.91 -7.72
C GLY A 56 9.38 13.61 -8.54
N THR A 57 8.46 12.67 -8.31
CA THR A 57 8.32 11.46 -9.13
C THR A 57 7.22 11.66 -10.17
N PRO A 58 7.52 11.64 -11.48
CA PRO A 58 6.51 11.94 -12.51
C PRO A 58 5.51 10.79 -12.70
N PHE A 59 5.98 9.55 -12.60
CA PHE A 59 5.16 8.35 -12.68
C PHE A 59 5.90 7.16 -12.04
N ALA A 60 5.15 6.07 -11.82
CA ALA A 60 5.69 4.78 -11.45
C ALA A 60 5.02 3.68 -12.29
N PHE A 61 5.76 2.61 -12.55
CA PHE A 61 5.24 1.42 -13.23
C PHE A 61 5.83 0.17 -12.60
N GLY A 62 5.00 -0.84 -12.47
CA GLY A 62 5.29 -2.04 -11.71
C GLY A 62 4.22 -3.11 -11.90
N ALA A 63 4.23 -4.07 -11.00
CA ALA A 63 3.29 -5.17 -10.99
C ALA A 63 2.88 -5.49 -9.56
N ASN A 64 1.70 -6.08 -9.44
CA ASN A 64 1.19 -6.65 -8.22
C ASN A 64 1.04 -8.16 -8.39
N VAL A 65 1.38 -8.92 -7.35
CA VAL A 65 1.21 -10.38 -7.34
C VAL A 65 0.45 -10.76 -6.08
N CYS A 66 -0.71 -11.40 -6.28
CA CYS A 66 -1.50 -11.97 -5.19
C CYS A 66 -1.33 -13.48 -5.18
N ALA A 67 -1.03 -14.04 -4.00
CA ALA A 67 -1.05 -15.47 -3.74
C ALA A 67 -1.74 -15.71 -2.39
N PRO A 68 -2.94 -16.33 -2.35
CA PRO A 68 -3.74 -16.89 -3.45
C PRO A 68 -4.17 -15.90 -4.54
N PRO A 69 -4.67 -16.37 -5.71
CA PRO A 69 -5.10 -15.52 -6.81
C PRO A 69 -6.11 -14.45 -6.38
N PHE A 70 -6.13 -13.33 -7.11
CA PHE A 70 -7.12 -12.28 -6.89
C PHE A 70 -8.53 -12.76 -7.32
N TYR A 71 -9.51 -12.50 -6.45
CA TYR A 71 -10.93 -12.69 -6.70
C TYR A 71 -11.69 -11.41 -6.35
N TRP A 72 -12.65 -11.01 -7.19
CA TRP A 72 -13.42 -9.77 -6.99
C TRP A 72 -14.27 -9.81 -5.73
N GLU A 73 -14.72 -11.01 -5.34
CA GLU A 73 -15.49 -11.28 -4.15
C GLU A 73 -14.69 -11.01 -2.86
N GLU A 74 -13.36 -11.03 -2.95
CA GLU A 74 -12.44 -10.79 -1.84
C GLU A 74 -11.85 -9.37 -1.84
N PHE A 75 -12.19 -8.57 -2.86
CA PHE A 75 -11.77 -7.19 -3.00
C PHE A 75 -12.74 -6.25 -2.29
N SER A 76 -12.20 -5.27 -1.58
CA SER A 76 -12.99 -4.26 -0.89
C SER A 76 -12.34 -2.90 -1.07
N ILE A 77 -13.15 -1.90 -1.40
CA ILE A 77 -12.74 -0.49 -1.42
C ILE A 77 -13.29 0.15 -0.16
N ALA A 78 -12.39 0.71 0.66
CA ALA A 78 -12.77 1.45 1.85
C ALA A 78 -13.60 2.69 1.48
N ARG A 79 -14.63 2.99 2.27
CA ARG A 79 -15.28 4.29 2.25
C ARG A 79 -14.67 5.17 3.32
N ARG A 80 -14.38 6.42 2.96
CA ARG A 80 -13.73 7.39 3.86
C ARG A 80 -14.42 7.49 5.21
N GLU A 81 -15.75 7.61 5.24
CA GLU A 81 -16.49 7.74 6.50
C GLU A 81 -16.45 6.47 7.36
N GLY A 82 -16.28 5.29 6.75
CA GLY A 82 -16.05 4.04 7.47
C GLY A 82 -14.64 4.01 8.05
N LEU A 83 -13.66 4.33 7.22
CA LEU A 83 -12.25 4.27 7.58
C LEU A 83 -11.91 5.30 8.68
N LEU A 84 -12.48 6.51 8.63
CA LEU A 84 -12.31 7.52 9.69
C LEU A 84 -12.94 7.11 11.04
N ARG A 85 -13.97 6.26 11.03
CA ARG A 85 -14.57 5.75 12.28
C ARG A 85 -13.71 4.66 12.91
N GLU A 86 -13.06 3.85 12.10
CA GLU A 86 -12.22 2.73 12.54
C GLU A 86 -10.79 3.20 12.88
N TYR A 87 -10.27 4.18 12.14
CA TYR A 87 -8.91 4.73 12.24
C TYR A 87 -8.92 6.25 12.48
N PRO A 88 -9.56 6.76 13.55
CA PRO A 88 -9.78 8.20 13.74
C PRO A 88 -8.49 9.01 13.89
N ASN A 89 -7.39 8.38 14.33
CA ASN A 89 -6.09 9.03 14.51
C ASN A 89 -5.33 9.26 13.19
N HIS A 90 -5.82 8.71 12.07
CA HIS A 90 -5.16 8.75 10.76
C HIS A 90 -5.94 9.61 9.75
N ALA A 91 -6.70 10.59 10.22
CA ALA A 91 -7.59 11.41 9.39
C ALA A 91 -6.87 12.21 8.28
N ASP A 92 -5.58 12.51 8.45
CA ASP A 92 -4.80 13.26 7.46
C ASP A 92 -4.43 12.41 6.23
N VAL A 93 -4.32 11.09 6.40
CA VAL A 93 -4.00 10.14 5.31
C VAL A 93 -5.25 9.45 4.74
N ILE A 94 -6.43 9.68 5.35
CA ILE A 94 -7.74 9.12 4.98
C ILE A 94 -8.68 10.17 4.38
#